data_AF-A0AAD3DLF7-F1
#
_entry.id   AF-A0AAD3DLF7-F1
#
_cell.length_a   1.000
_cell.length_b   1.000
_cell.length_c   1.000
_cell.angle_alpha   90.00
_cell.angle_beta   90.00
_cell.angle_gamma   90.00
#
_symmetry.space_group_name_H-M   'P 1'
#
loop_
_entity.id
_entity.type
_entity.pdbx_description
1 polymer ?
#
loop_
_entity_poly.entity_id
_entity_poly.type
_entity_poly.pdbx_seq_one_letter_code
_entity_poly.pdbx_strand_id
1 'polypeptide(L)'
;DEGHKIRNPDSEITLVCKQLHTVHRLILSGSPIQNRLAELWSLFDFIFPGKLGTLPVFQAQFAVPIQVGGYANASPLQATTAFRCALVLRDLIAPYLLRRRKADVATQLPAKTEQVLFCTLLPEQVQLYRAYLASKEVGEILEGSRRALSGIDILRKICNHPDLLERATGQAAEDYGNPCRSGKLRVAERVLASWQAAGHKALLFCQTQQMLDIVEKLAAGRGWRYHRMDGGTPVGARARLIDDFNGRPEVFLFLLTTKVGGLGVNLTGASRVLLYDPDWNPSTDIQARERAWRIGQSRPVTIYRLITAGTIEEKVYHRQIYKNFLTNKVLRDPRQKRFFTSRDISELFTLGPEYDTRKRR
;
A
#
# COMPACT_ATOMS: atom_id res chain seq x y z
N ASP A 1 -4.40 -17.20 12.80
CA ASP A 1 -4.37 -16.68 11.43
C ASP A 1 -3.92 -15.22 11.45
N GLU A 2 -3.60 -14.63 10.29
CA GLU A 2 -3.18 -13.24 10.12
C GLU A 2 -2.01 -12.83 11.02
N GLY A 3 -0.89 -13.57 10.90
CA GLY A 3 0.33 -13.37 11.66
C GLY A 3 0.90 -11.94 11.60
N HIS A 4 0.44 -11.12 10.65
CA HIS A 4 0.74 -9.70 10.63
C HIS A 4 0.37 -8.94 11.91
N LYS A 5 -0.60 -9.45 12.69
CA LYS A 5 -1.01 -8.86 13.96
C LYS A 5 0.02 -9.01 15.09
N ILE A 6 0.93 -9.97 15.00
CA ILE A 6 1.96 -10.26 16.02
C ILE A 6 3.39 -9.98 15.55
N ARG A 7 3.53 -9.14 14.51
CA ARG A 7 4.84 -8.79 13.95
C ARG A 7 5.62 -7.79 14.79
N ASN A 8 4.92 -6.96 15.56
CA ASN A 8 5.58 -6.05 16.47
C ASN A 8 5.95 -6.81 17.77
N PRO A 9 7.24 -7.01 18.08
CA PRO A 9 7.66 -7.67 19.32
C PRO A 9 7.08 -7.01 20.58
N ASP A 10 6.93 -5.68 20.52
CA ASP A 10 6.58 -4.85 21.67
C ASP A 10 5.07 -4.66 21.85
N SER A 11 4.25 -5.18 20.93
CA SER A 11 2.80 -5.04 21.06
C SER A 11 2.23 -5.98 22.12
N GLU A 12 1.26 -5.50 22.89
CA GLU A 12 0.57 -6.28 23.94
C GLU A 12 0.04 -7.62 23.41
N ILE A 13 -0.55 -7.61 22.20
CA ILE A 13 -1.05 -8.84 21.56
C ILE A 13 0.07 -9.85 21.38
N THR A 14 1.26 -9.43 20.91
CA THR A 14 2.41 -10.33 20.76
C THR A 14 2.88 -10.88 22.10
N LEU A 15 2.98 -10.03 23.12
CA LEU A 15 3.42 -10.42 24.46
C LEU A 15 2.47 -11.46 25.06
N VAL A 16 1.16 -11.20 25.02
CA VAL A 16 0.12 -12.12 25.50
C VAL A 16 0.12 -13.41 24.68
N CYS A 17 0.16 -13.33 23.35
CA CYS A 17 0.19 -14.52 22.50
C CYS A 17 1.39 -15.44 22.82
N LYS A 18 2.58 -14.87 23.07
CA LYS A 18 3.78 -15.66 23.38
C LYS A 18 3.72 -16.38 24.73
N GLN A 19 2.97 -15.83 25.70
CA GLN A 19 2.73 -16.44 27.01
C GLN A 19 1.79 -17.65 26.96
N LEU A 20 1.05 -17.84 25.87
CA LEU A 20 0.18 -19.00 25.70
C LEU A 20 1.01 -20.28 25.53
N HIS A 21 0.97 -21.13 26.56
CA HIS A 21 1.66 -22.41 26.56
C HIS A 21 0.90 -23.42 25.68
N THR A 22 1.58 -23.94 24.68
CA THR A 22 1.05 -24.97 23.77
C THR A 22 2.19 -25.75 23.15
N VAL A 23 1.93 -27.00 22.78
CA VAL A 23 2.91 -27.92 22.18
C VAL A 23 3.22 -27.53 20.73
N HIS A 24 2.21 -27.09 19.98
CA HIS A 24 2.35 -26.77 18.56
C HIS A 24 1.85 -25.35 18.26
N ARG A 25 2.66 -24.59 17.52
CA ARG A 25 2.37 -23.20 17.15
C ARG A 25 2.48 -23.04 15.64
N LEU A 26 1.37 -22.64 15.01
CA LEU A 26 1.29 -22.41 13.58
C LEU A 26 0.85 -20.96 13.32
N ILE A 27 1.53 -20.29 12.40
CA ILE A 27 1.17 -18.95 11.92
C ILE A 27 0.78 -19.04 10.45
N LEU A 28 -0.39 -18.50 10.13
CA LEU A 28 -0.80 -18.22 8.76
C LEU A 28 -0.57 -16.73 8.48
N SER A 29 0.11 -16.39 7.38
CA SER A 29 0.41 -15.01 7.01
C SER A 29 0.60 -14.89 5.50
N GLY A 30 -0.08 -13.92 4.88
CA GLY A 30 0.11 -13.62 3.45
C GLY A 30 1.45 -12.97 3.12
N SER A 31 2.13 -12.36 4.09
CA SER A 31 3.44 -11.70 3.89
C SER A 31 4.35 -11.92 5.11
N PRO A 32 5.27 -12.88 5.15
CA PRO A 32 6.06 -13.14 6.37
C PRO A 32 6.90 -11.95 6.85
N ILE A 33 7.20 -10.99 5.96
CA ILE A 33 7.95 -9.77 6.26
C ILE A 33 7.26 -8.60 5.55
N GLN A 34 7.06 -7.47 6.25
CA GLN A 34 6.50 -6.23 5.67
C GLN A 34 7.55 -5.12 5.61
N ASN A 35 8.13 -4.73 6.76
CA ASN A 35 9.00 -3.55 6.82
C ASN A 35 10.38 -3.84 7.37
N ARG A 36 10.48 -4.66 8.43
CA ARG A 36 11.72 -4.91 9.16
C ARG A 36 11.95 -6.39 9.37
N LEU A 37 13.21 -6.82 9.35
CA LEU A 37 13.58 -8.20 9.68
C LEU A 37 13.24 -8.58 11.13
N ALA A 38 13.12 -7.60 12.03
CA ALA A 38 12.62 -7.81 13.38
C ALA A 38 11.20 -8.40 13.41
N GLU A 39 10.38 -8.14 12.38
CA GLU A 39 9.05 -8.74 12.26
C GLU A 39 9.15 -10.25 12.03
N LEU A 40 10.09 -10.69 11.20
CA LEU A 40 10.36 -12.11 10.98
C LEU A 40 10.78 -12.77 12.30
N TRP A 41 11.68 -12.13 13.04
CA TRP A 41 12.09 -12.61 14.35
C TRP A 41 10.91 -12.76 15.31
N SER A 42 10.01 -11.76 15.37
CA SER A 42 8.82 -11.83 16.23
C SER A 42 7.95 -13.05 15.92
N LEU A 43 7.71 -13.33 14.63
CA LEU A 43 6.93 -14.48 14.20
C LEU A 43 7.63 -15.81 14.53
N PHE A 44 8.94 -15.88 14.30
CA PHE A 44 9.73 -17.07 14.59
C PHE A 44 9.87 -17.34 16.08
N ASP A 45 10.00 -16.31 16.89
CA ASP A 45 10.04 -16.44 18.34
C ASP A 45 8.70 -16.94 18.91
N PHE A 46 7.59 -16.60 18.26
CA PHE A 46 6.31 -17.25 18.57
C PHE A 46 6.32 -18.73 18.16
N ILE A 47 6.67 -19.06 16.90
CA ILE A 47 6.60 -20.44 16.38
C ILE A 47 7.58 -21.40 17.08
N PHE A 48 8.83 -20.96 17.22
CA PHE A 48 9.94 -21.72 17.78
C PHE A 48 10.78 -20.78 18.66
N PRO A 49 10.38 -20.57 19.92
CA PRO A 49 11.10 -19.72 20.87
C PRO A 49 12.58 -20.09 20.95
N GLY A 50 13.45 -19.09 20.90
CA GLY A 50 14.91 -19.25 21.03
C GLY A 50 15.66 -19.74 19.79
N LYS A 51 14.99 -20.15 18.70
CA LYS A 51 15.68 -20.66 17.48
C LYS A 51 16.58 -19.62 16.81
N LEU A 52 16.17 -18.36 16.82
CA LEU A 52 16.90 -17.23 16.25
C LEU A 52 17.63 -16.40 17.31
N GLY A 53 17.73 -16.92 18.54
CA GLY A 53 18.26 -16.16 19.68
C GLY A 53 17.34 -15.02 20.12
N THR A 54 17.88 -14.13 20.96
CA THR A 54 17.17 -12.94 21.44
C THR A 54 17.12 -11.84 20.37
N LEU A 55 16.15 -10.93 20.48
CA LEU A 55 15.98 -9.83 19.52
C LEU A 55 17.25 -8.98 19.33
N PRO A 56 17.98 -8.56 20.38
CA PRO A 56 19.21 -7.77 20.21
C PRO A 56 20.29 -8.54 19.45
N VAL A 57 20.45 -9.83 19.73
CA VAL A 57 21.41 -10.71 19.03
C VAL A 57 21.02 -10.85 17.57
N PHE A 58 19.74 -11.12 17.29
CA PHE A 58 19.24 -11.21 15.92
C PHE A 58 19.44 -9.91 15.14
N GLN A 59 19.21 -8.76 15.79
CA GLN A 59 19.42 -7.46 15.16
C GLN A 59 20.89 -7.23 14.80
N ALA A 60 21.82 -7.51 15.72
CA ALA A 60 23.24 -7.33 15.49
C ALA A 60 23.81 -8.31 14.46
N GLN A 61 23.40 -9.58 14.50
CA GLN A 61 23.95 -10.63 13.63
C GLN A 61 23.34 -10.64 12.22
N PHE A 62 22.06 -10.30 12.09
CA PHE A 62 21.33 -10.42 10.83
C PHE A 62 20.74 -9.08 10.38
N ALA A 63 19.88 -8.46 11.18
CA ALA A 63 19.05 -7.35 10.69
C ALA A 63 19.88 -6.14 10.24
N VAL A 64 20.82 -5.68 11.07
CA VAL A 64 21.66 -4.52 10.81
C VAL A 64 22.63 -4.78 9.64
N PRO A 65 23.41 -5.88 9.61
CA PRO A 65 24.29 -6.16 8.47
C PRO A 65 23.54 -6.26 7.14
N ILE A 66 22.38 -6.93 7.11
CA ILE A 66 21.56 -7.08 5.90
C ILE A 66 21.02 -5.72 5.43
N GLN A 67 20.58 -4.88 6.36
CA GLN A 67 20.09 -3.54 6.04
C GLN A 67 21.21 -2.65 5.49
N VAL A 68 22.36 -2.60 6.16
CA VAL A 68 23.51 -1.78 5.76
C VAL A 68 24.01 -2.20 4.38
N GLY A 69 24.25 -3.50 4.15
CA GLY A 69 24.65 -4.00 2.82
C GLY A 69 23.51 -4.05 1.80
N GLY A 70 22.31 -3.60 2.16
CA GLY A 70 21.19 -3.37 1.26
C GLY A 70 21.21 -2.00 0.57
N TYR A 71 21.94 -1.03 1.11
CA TYR A 71 22.04 0.32 0.52
C TYR A 71 22.99 0.36 -0.68
N ALA A 72 22.74 1.28 -1.62
CA ALA A 72 23.55 1.47 -2.83
C ALA A 72 24.95 2.00 -2.52
N ASN A 73 25.10 2.80 -1.47
CA ASN A 73 26.39 3.33 -1.01
C ASN A 73 27.18 2.35 -0.12
N ALA A 74 26.71 1.10 0.03
CA ALA A 74 27.39 0.11 0.86
C ALA A 74 28.71 -0.34 0.23
N SER A 75 29.76 -0.46 1.05
CA SER A 75 31.07 -0.95 0.61
C SER A 75 31.01 -2.39 0.10
N PRO A 76 31.99 -2.84 -0.71
CA PRO A 76 32.07 -4.24 -1.16
C PRO A 76 32.13 -5.25 -0.01
N LEU A 77 32.74 -4.88 1.12
CA LEU A 77 32.77 -5.72 2.32
C LEU A 77 31.37 -5.83 2.94
N GLN A 78 30.70 -4.69 3.19
CA GLN A 78 29.32 -4.67 3.72
C GLN A 78 28.37 -5.44 2.82
N ALA A 79 28.61 -5.40 1.51
CA ALA A 79 27.86 -6.14 0.53
C ALA A 79 27.89 -7.64 0.72
N THR A 80 29.11 -8.15 0.84
CA THR A 80 29.41 -9.57 0.97
C THR A 80 28.92 -10.08 2.31
N THR A 81 29.11 -9.31 3.38
CA THR A 81 28.58 -9.62 4.71
C THR A 81 27.06 -9.73 4.70
N ALA A 82 26.35 -8.76 4.14
CA ALA A 82 24.89 -8.80 4.02
C ALA A 82 24.38 -10.02 3.25
N PHE A 83 25.06 -10.38 2.16
CA PHE A 83 24.73 -11.56 1.36
C PHE A 83 24.88 -12.85 2.19
N ARG A 84 26.01 -13.01 2.90
CA ARG A 84 26.26 -14.16 3.76
C ARG A 84 25.25 -14.26 4.91
N CYS A 85 24.99 -13.15 5.62
CA CYS A 85 23.99 -13.11 6.68
C CYS A 85 22.59 -13.49 6.16
N ALA A 86 22.19 -13.00 4.97
CA ALA A 86 20.90 -13.33 4.38
C ALA A 86 20.79 -14.81 4.00
N LEU A 87 21.86 -15.43 3.49
CA LEU A 87 21.89 -16.87 3.19
C LEU A 87 21.73 -17.72 4.45
N VAL A 88 22.54 -17.44 5.47
CA VAL A 88 22.47 -18.18 6.75
C VAL A 88 21.07 -18.06 7.36
N LEU A 89 20.51 -16.85 7.38
CA LEU A 89 19.16 -16.64 7.88
C LEU A 89 18.12 -17.44 7.08
N ARG A 90 18.21 -17.40 5.74
CA ARG A 90 17.30 -18.16 4.86
C ARG A 90 17.35 -19.66 5.15
N ASP A 91 18.55 -20.22 5.29
CA ASP A 91 18.73 -21.66 5.48
C ASP A 91 18.24 -22.11 6.87
N LEU A 92 18.38 -21.25 7.90
CA LEU A 92 17.82 -21.48 9.22
C LEU A 92 16.28 -21.50 9.25
N ILE A 93 15.63 -20.63 8.47
CA ILE A 93 14.18 -20.49 8.47
C ILE A 93 13.48 -21.41 7.47
N ALA A 94 14.18 -21.88 6.43
CA ALA A 94 13.58 -22.64 5.33
C ALA A 94 12.78 -23.88 5.75
N PRO A 95 13.22 -24.70 6.73
CA PRO A 95 12.45 -25.87 7.17
C PRO A 95 11.11 -25.55 7.82
N TYR A 96 10.96 -24.33 8.35
CA TYR A 96 9.79 -23.91 9.13
C TYR A 96 8.87 -22.96 8.37
N LEU A 97 9.26 -22.55 7.15
CA LEU A 97 8.52 -21.59 6.34
C LEU A 97 8.04 -22.24 5.05
N LEU A 98 6.75 -22.62 5.03
CA LEU A 98 6.09 -23.01 3.80
C LEU A 98 5.55 -21.77 3.08
N ARG A 99 6.12 -21.46 1.91
CA ARG A 99 5.67 -20.34 1.06
C ARG A 99 5.47 -20.81 -0.37
N ARG A 100 4.25 -20.69 -0.88
CA ARG A 100 3.89 -20.94 -2.28
C ARG A 100 3.37 -19.67 -2.93
N ARG A 101 3.69 -19.43 -4.19
CA ARG A 101 3.10 -18.35 -4.99
C ARG A 101 1.98 -18.90 -5.84
N LYS A 102 1.04 -18.05 -6.24
CA LYS A 102 -0.02 -18.43 -7.19
C LYS A 102 0.56 -18.96 -8.51
N ALA A 103 1.68 -18.41 -8.98
CA ALA A 103 2.38 -18.92 -10.15
C ALA A 103 2.89 -20.37 -9.99
N ASP A 104 3.18 -20.79 -8.75
CA ASP A 104 3.73 -22.12 -8.45
C ASP A 104 2.62 -23.18 -8.27
N VAL A 105 1.35 -22.76 -8.14
CA VAL A 105 0.23 -23.63 -7.72
C VAL A 105 -0.98 -23.55 -8.66
N ALA A 106 -1.25 -22.39 -9.24
CA ALA A 106 -2.46 -22.12 -10.01
C ALA A 106 -2.11 -21.88 -11.49
N THR A 107 -2.05 -22.96 -12.26
CA THR A 107 -1.84 -22.95 -13.72
C THR A 107 -3.01 -22.37 -14.52
N GLN A 108 -4.17 -22.14 -13.87
CA GLN A 108 -5.41 -21.71 -14.52
C GLN A 108 -5.82 -20.25 -14.24
N LEU A 109 -4.99 -19.46 -13.56
CA LEU A 109 -5.31 -18.04 -13.34
C LEU A 109 -5.04 -17.23 -14.62
N PRO A 110 -5.94 -16.31 -15.00
CA PRO A 110 -5.72 -15.47 -16.18
C PRO A 110 -4.60 -14.47 -15.93
N ALA A 111 -4.11 -13.87 -17.03
CA ALA A 111 -3.05 -12.88 -16.97
C ALA A 111 -3.40 -11.71 -16.02
N LYS A 112 -2.39 -11.27 -15.27
CA LYS A 112 -2.48 -10.10 -14.39
C LYS A 112 -1.50 -9.04 -14.88
N THR A 113 -2.02 -7.86 -15.21
CA THR A 113 -1.22 -6.71 -15.64
C THR A 113 -1.32 -5.61 -14.59
N GLU A 114 -0.19 -5.07 -14.15
CA GLU A 114 -0.12 -3.93 -13.23
C GLU A 114 0.55 -2.75 -13.92
N GLN A 115 -0.10 -1.59 -13.89
CA GLN A 115 0.41 -0.34 -14.44
C GLN A 115 0.33 0.76 -13.40
N VAL A 116 1.35 1.62 -13.38
CA VAL A 116 1.39 2.81 -12.55
C VAL A 116 1.15 4.01 -13.43
N LEU A 117 0.10 4.76 -13.13
CA LEU A 117 -0.27 5.97 -13.84
C LEU A 117 0.21 7.17 -13.05
N PHE A 118 1.15 7.90 -13.64
CA PHE A 118 1.65 9.15 -13.07
C PHE A 118 0.69 10.28 -13.44
N CYS A 119 0.01 10.81 -12.43
CA CYS A 119 -0.87 11.97 -12.53
C CYS A 119 -0.09 13.24 -12.21
N THR A 120 -0.47 14.36 -12.83
CA THR A 120 0.10 15.67 -12.52
C THR A 120 -0.85 16.46 -11.61
N LEU A 121 -0.30 17.25 -10.70
CA LEU A 121 -1.08 18.22 -9.92
C LEU A 121 -1.65 19.31 -10.84
N LEU A 122 -2.87 19.74 -10.56
CA LEU A 122 -3.47 20.92 -11.20
C LEU A 122 -2.96 22.22 -10.54
N PRO A 123 -3.08 23.39 -11.21
CA PRO A 123 -2.54 24.65 -10.71
C PRO A 123 -2.96 24.99 -9.27
N GLU A 124 -4.24 24.79 -8.93
CA GLU A 124 -4.76 24.98 -7.57
C GLU A 124 -4.06 24.05 -6.57
N GLN A 125 -3.94 22.76 -6.89
CA GLN A 125 -3.25 21.80 -6.02
C GLN A 125 -1.78 22.15 -5.86
N VAL A 126 -1.09 22.62 -6.90
CA VAL A 126 0.30 23.08 -6.82
C VAL A 126 0.43 24.27 -5.88
N GLN A 127 -0.49 25.23 -5.96
CA GLN A 127 -0.50 26.39 -5.07
C GLN A 127 -0.71 25.97 -3.61
N LEU A 128 -1.70 25.12 -3.34
CA LEU A 128 -1.95 24.59 -1.99
C LEU A 128 -0.77 23.78 -1.45
N TYR A 129 -0.16 22.94 -2.30
CA TYR A 129 1.00 22.13 -1.93
C TYR A 129 2.19 23.03 -1.56
N ARG A 130 2.49 24.05 -2.36
CA ARG A 130 3.56 25.02 -2.08
C ARG A 130 3.28 25.84 -0.82
N ALA A 131 2.06 26.33 -0.66
CA ALA A 131 1.65 27.07 0.53
C ALA A 131 1.83 26.21 1.79
N TYR A 132 1.47 24.92 1.72
CA TYR A 132 1.66 24.01 2.84
C TYR A 132 3.14 23.73 3.12
N LEU A 133 3.97 23.51 2.10
CA LEU A 133 5.42 23.36 2.26
C LEU A 133 6.09 24.57 2.91
N ALA A 134 5.58 25.78 2.65
CA ALA A 134 6.07 27.03 3.24
C ALA A 134 5.47 27.34 4.62
N SER A 135 4.57 26.49 5.14
CA SER A 135 3.89 26.73 6.41
C SER A 135 4.81 26.52 7.61
N LYS A 136 4.49 27.19 8.72
CA LYS A 136 5.18 27.00 10.01
C LYS A 136 5.12 25.54 10.48
N GLU A 137 4.01 24.83 10.20
CA GLU A 137 3.87 23.42 10.56
C GLU A 137 4.96 22.56 9.90
N VAL A 138 5.28 22.80 8.63
CA VAL A 138 6.37 22.06 7.96
C VAL A 138 7.72 22.46 8.52
N GLY A 139 7.95 23.74 8.85
CA GLY A 139 9.15 24.18 9.57
C GLY A 139 9.35 23.41 10.88
N GLU A 140 8.33 23.36 11.73
CA GLU A 140 8.32 22.60 12.99
C GLU A 140 8.56 21.09 12.77
N ILE A 141 8.01 20.50 11.71
CA ILE A 141 8.28 19.09 11.36
C ILE A 141 9.75 18.88 10.98
N LEU A 142 10.34 19.79 10.20
CA LEU A 142 11.73 19.69 9.76
C LEU A 142 12.72 19.91 10.91
N GLU A 143 12.36 20.75 11.88
CA GLU A 143 13.09 20.95 13.14
C GLU A 143 12.92 19.78 14.13
N GLY A 144 11.97 18.88 13.87
CA GLY A 144 11.67 17.72 14.72
C GLY A 144 10.79 18.02 15.93
N SER A 145 10.27 19.25 16.06
CA SER A 145 9.37 19.67 17.14
C SER A 145 7.93 19.16 16.95
N ARG A 146 7.58 18.71 15.74
CA ARG A 146 6.26 18.14 15.41
C ARG A 146 6.36 16.82 14.65
N ARG A 147 5.36 15.95 14.83
CA ARG A 147 5.30 14.64 14.17
C ARG A 147 5.08 14.80 12.66
N ALA A 148 6.03 14.33 11.86
CA ALA A 148 5.95 14.35 10.39
C ALA A 148 4.69 13.70 9.80
N LEU A 149 4.08 12.74 10.50
CA LEU A 149 2.88 12.03 10.05
C LEU A 149 1.68 12.95 9.79
N SER A 150 1.53 14.06 10.53
CA SER A 150 0.42 15.00 10.29
C SER A 150 0.58 15.72 8.96
N GLY A 151 1.79 16.22 8.67
CA GLY A 151 2.03 16.93 7.42
C GLY A 151 2.04 16.02 6.20
N ILE A 152 2.46 14.77 6.37
CA ILE A 152 2.31 13.74 5.35
C ILE A 152 0.84 13.54 4.96
N ASP A 153 -0.07 13.48 5.93
CA ASP A 153 -1.50 13.28 5.69
C ASP A 153 -2.10 14.47 4.92
N ILE A 154 -1.69 15.70 5.25
CA ILE A 154 -2.14 16.92 4.55
C ILE A 154 -1.67 16.92 3.10
N LEU A 155 -0.38 16.62 2.84
CA LEU A 155 0.14 16.54 1.48
C LEU A 155 -0.58 15.47 0.65
N ARG A 156 -0.93 14.33 1.25
CA ARG A 156 -1.72 13.28 0.60
C ARG A 156 -3.14 13.74 0.27
N LYS A 157 -3.80 14.45 1.18
CA LYS A 157 -5.13 15.04 0.94
C LYS A 157 -5.09 15.97 -0.26
N ILE A 158 -4.11 16.88 -0.32
CA ILE A 158 -3.92 17.79 -1.47
C ILE A 158 -3.76 17.02 -2.79
N CYS A 159 -2.97 15.93 -2.80
CA CYS A 159 -2.78 15.10 -4.00
C CYS A 159 -4.07 14.39 -4.42
N ASN A 160 -4.86 13.92 -3.44
CA ASN A 160 -6.11 13.20 -3.69
C ASN A 160 -7.23 14.14 -4.16
N HIS A 161 -7.54 15.18 -3.39
CA HIS A 161 -8.49 16.23 -3.75
C HIS A 161 -8.37 17.44 -2.80
N PRO A 162 -8.35 18.69 -3.27
CA PRO A 162 -8.22 19.87 -2.41
C PRO A 162 -9.30 19.95 -1.32
N ASP A 163 -10.55 19.61 -1.63
CA ASP A 163 -11.66 19.62 -0.65
C ASP A 163 -11.50 18.69 0.56
N LEU A 164 -10.56 17.73 0.51
CA LEU A 164 -10.26 16.89 1.68
C LEU A 164 -9.63 17.69 2.84
N LEU A 165 -9.19 18.92 2.60
CA LEU A 165 -8.73 19.84 3.65
C LEU A 165 -9.90 20.51 4.39
N GLU A 166 -11.05 20.69 3.75
CA GLU A 166 -12.18 21.48 4.25
C GLU A 166 -13.30 20.59 4.80
N ARG A 167 -13.04 19.96 5.94
CA ARG A 167 -13.88 18.91 6.54
C ARG A 167 -15.34 19.28 6.85
N ALA A 168 -15.60 20.49 7.34
CA ALA A 168 -16.89 20.85 7.94
C ALA A 168 -17.69 21.87 7.11
N THR A 169 -17.01 22.72 6.35
CA THR A 169 -17.61 23.82 5.58
C THR A 169 -17.78 23.46 4.10
N GLY A 170 -16.88 22.66 3.53
CA GLY A 170 -16.86 22.38 2.09
C GLY A 170 -17.85 21.32 1.63
N GLN A 171 -18.26 20.36 2.47
CA GLN A 171 -19.13 19.25 2.04
C GLN A 171 -20.52 19.69 1.54
N ALA A 172 -21.00 20.83 2.06
CA ALA A 172 -22.26 21.44 1.67
C ALA A 172 -22.16 22.31 0.40
N ALA A 173 -20.94 22.61 -0.06
CA ALA A 173 -20.75 23.37 -1.29
C ALA A 173 -21.13 22.51 -2.51
N GLU A 174 -21.80 23.12 -3.49
CA GLU A 174 -22.18 22.44 -4.73
C GLU A 174 -20.97 21.94 -5.52
N ASP A 175 -19.81 22.60 -5.38
CA ASP A 175 -18.58 22.25 -6.08
C ASP A 175 -17.74 21.17 -5.38
N TYR A 176 -18.20 20.65 -4.24
CA TYR A 176 -17.46 19.65 -3.48
C TYR A 176 -17.25 18.36 -4.27
N GLY A 177 -15.99 17.97 -4.42
CA GLY A 177 -15.60 16.78 -5.17
C GLY A 177 -15.57 16.99 -6.68
N ASN A 178 -15.48 18.24 -7.15
CA ASN A 178 -15.40 18.55 -8.57
C ASN A 178 -14.15 17.93 -9.21
N PRO A 179 -14.30 17.02 -10.20
CA PRO A 179 -13.18 16.38 -10.88
C PRO A 179 -12.16 17.39 -11.45
N CYS A 180 -12.60 18.57 -11.89
CA CYS A 180 -11.72 19.59 -12.46
C CYS A 180 -10.72 20.20 -11.47
N ARG A 181 -10.84 19.92 -10.16
CA ARG A 181 -9.93 20.42 -9.11
C ARG A 181 -8.87 19.40 -8.68
N SER A 182 -8.94 18.15 -9.15
CA SER A 182 -7.95 17.11 -8.86
C SER A 182 -7.45 16.37 -10.09
N GLY A 183 -6.13 16.40 -10.33
CA GLY A 183 -5.50 15.68 -11.43
C GLY A 183 -5.76 14.16 -11.38
N LYS A 184 -5.68 13.56 -10.20
CA LYS A 184 -5.99 12.13 -10.01
C LYS A 184 -7.45 11.81 -10.27
N LEU A 185 -8.38 12.65 -9.82
CA LEU A 185 -9.81 12.42 -10.02
C LEU A 185 -10.20 12.50 -11.49
N ARG A 186 -9.62 13.43 -12.26
CA ARG A 186 -9.79 13.48 -13.74
C ARG A 186 -9.30 12.21 -14.43
N VAL A 187 -8.15 11.71 -14.01
CA VAL A 187 -7.59 10.46 -14.57
C VAL A 187 -8.47 9.27 -14.19
N ALA A 188 -8.88 9.18 -12.92
CA ALA A 188 -9.77 8.13 -12.44
C ALA A 188 -11.10 8.12 -13.22
N GLU A 189 -11.73 9.28 -13.40
CA GLU A 189 -12.97 9.42 -14.17
C GLU A 189 -12.81 8.91 -15.61
N ARG A 190 -11.74 9.33 -16.30
CA ARG A 190 -11.47 8.90 -17.69
C ARG A 190 -11.23 7.40 -17.79
N VAL A 191 -10.46 6.83 -16.85
CA VAL A 191 -10.17 5.40 -16.79
C VAL A 191 -11.46 4.61 -16.54
N LEU A 192 -12.26 5.02 -15.56
CA LEU A 192 -13.52 4.36 -15.22
C LEU A 192 -14.53 4.44 -16.37
N ALA A 193 -14.68 5.61 -17.01
CA ALA A 193 -15.55 5.77 -18.16
C ALA A 193 -15.13 4.84 -19.33
N SER A 194 -13.83 4.73 -19.60
CA SER A 194 -13.31 3.80 -20.61
C SER A 194 -13.60 2.34 -20.26
N TRP A 195 -13.46 1.95 -18.99
CA TRP A 195 -13.78 0.58 -18.55
C TRP A 195 -15.27 0.27 -18.58
N GLN A 196 -16.12 1.24 -18.26
CA GLN A 196 -17.57 1.11 -18.36
C GLN A 196 -17.99 0.91 -19.82
N ALA A 197 -17.46 1.73 -20.74
CA ALA A 197 -17.74 1.62 -22.16
C ALA A 197 -17.29 0.26 -22.74
N ALA A 198 -16.21 -0.31 -22.20
CA ALA A 198 -15.72 -1.63 -22.55
C ALA A 198 -16.45 -2.79 -21.83
N GLY A 199 -17.47 -2.52 -21.01
CA GLY A 199 -18.26 -3.54 -20.31
C GLY A 199 -17.50 -4.28 -19.20
N HIS A 200 -16.46 -3.66 -18.64
CA HIS A 200 -15.70 -4.23 -17.52
C HIS A 200 -16.24 -3.75 -16.18
N LYS A 201 -16.33 -4.66 -15.19
CA LYS A 201 -16.55 -4.28 -13.79
C LYS A 201 -15.24 -3.88 -13.12
N ALA A 202 -15.31 -2.86 -12.27
CA ALA A 202 -14.16 -2.25 -11.62
C ALA A 202 -14.26 -2.26 -10.09
N LEU A 203 -13.13 -2.50 -9.42
CA LEU A 203 -12.94 -2.19 -8.00
C LEU A 203 -12.15 -0.89 -7.89
N LEU A 204 -12.57 0.00 -7.00
CA LEU A 204 -11.83 1.21 -6.68
C LEU A 204 -11.52 1.21 -5.19
N PHE A 205 -10.23 1.32 -4.87
CA PHE A 205 -9.75 1.35 -3.50
C PHE A 205 -9.28 2.75 -3.12
N CYS A 206 -9.79 3.26 -2.00
CA CYS A 206 -9.30 4.46 -1.33
C CYS A 206 -8.87 4.17 0.11
N GLN A 207 -8.03 5.00 0.71
CA GLN A 207 -7.63 4.85 2.11
C GLN A 207 -8.64 5.45 3.09
N THR A 208 -9.36 6.49 2.69
CA THR A 208 -10.27 7.25 3.56
C THR A 208 -11.70 7.19 3.05
N GLN A 209 -12.66 7.17 3.99
CA GLN A 209 -14.09 7.28 3.67
C GLN A 209 -14.41 8.61 2.97
N GLN A 210 -13.77 9.70 3.37
CA GLN A 210 -13.96 11.02 2.74
C GLN A 210 -13.66 11.01 1.24
N MET A 211 -12.58 10.32 0.83
CA MET A 211 -12.29 10.20 -0.60
C MET A 211 -13.31 9.31 -1.31
N LEU A 212 -13.84 8.28 -0.64
CA LEU A 212 -14.95 7.50 -1.18
C LEU A 212 -16.21 8.36 -1.37
N ASP A 213 -16.52 9.28 -0.45
CA ASP A 213 -17.66 10.19 -0.58
C ASP A 213 -17.55 11.05 -1.86
N ILE A 214 -16.34 11.56 -2.16
CA ILE A 214 -16.06 12.31 -3.41
C ILE A 214 -16.23 11.41 -4.64
N VAL A 215 -15.71 10.19 -4.61
CA VAL A 215 -15.83 9.23 -5.72
C VAL A 215 -17.29 8.78 -5.91
N GLU A 216 -18.07 8.67 -4.84
CA GLU A 216 -19.51 8.38 -4.91
C GLU A 216 -20.29 9.50 -5.60
N LYS A 217 -20.00 10.77 -5.28
CA LYS A 217 -20.57 11.92 -5.99
C LYS A 217 -20.23 11.86 -7.48
N LEU A 218 -18.99 11.54 -7.84
CA LEU A 218 -18.59 11.34 -9.23
C LEU A 218 -19.39 10.20 -9.90
N ALA A 219 -19.48 9.04 -9.25
CA ALA A 219 -20.19 7.89 -9.79
C ALA A 219 -21.69 8.17 -9.97
N ALA A 220 -22.32 8.84 -9.01
CA ALA A 220 -23.71 9.28 -9.09
C ALA A 220 -23.92 10.29 -10.22
N GLY A 221 -23.06 11.30 -10.35
CA GLY A 221 -23.12 12.31 -11.42
C GLY A 221 -22.93 11.71 -12.83
N ARG A 222 -22.23 10.58 -12.95
CA ARG A 222 -22.08 9.82 -14.20
C ARG A 222 -23.17 8.75 -14.41
N GLY A 223 -24.09 8.56 -13.46
CA GLY A 223 -25.13 7.54 -13.53
C GLY A 223 -24.61 6.10 -13.43
N TRP A 224 -23.44 5.88 -12.84
CA TRP A 224 -22.88 4.55 -12.66
C TRP A 224 -23.57 3.83 -11.52
N ARG A 225 -23.99 2.57 -11.75
CA ARG A 225 -24.46 1.72 -10.64
C ARG A 225 -23.26 1.20 -9.86
N TYR A 226 -23.23 1.45 -8.56
CA TYR A 226 -22.13 1.08 -7.70
C TYR A 226 -22.57 0.49 -6.36
N HIS A 227 -21.64 -0.20 -5.69
CA HIS A 227 -21.73 -0.56 -4.29
C HIS A 227 -20.55 0.02 -3.52
N ARG A 228 -20.75 0.30 -2.23
CA ARG A 228 -19.69 0.75 -1.32
C ARG A 228 -19.58 -0.17 -0.13
N MET A 229 -18.36 -0.46 0.28
CA MET A 229 -18.07 -1.14 1.54
C MET A 229 -16.86 -0.50 2.23
N ASP A 230 -17.09 -0.02 3.44
CA ASP A 230 -16.07 0.59 4.28
C ASP A 230 -16.17 0.12 5.73
N GLY A 231 -15.38 0.72 6.63
CA GLY A 231 -15.31 0.31 8.03
C GLY A 231 -16.64 0.43 8.78
N GLY A 232 -17.53 1.32 8.32
CA GLY A 232 -18.87 1.51 8.89
C GLY A 232 -19.90 0.52 8.36
N THR A 233 -19.62 -0.24 7.29
CA THR A 233 -20.58 -1.19 6.74
C THR A 233 -20.80 -2.37 7.69
N PRO A 234 -22.06 -2.62 8.13
CA PRO A 234 -22.39 -3.73 9.04
C PRO A 234 -22.00 -5.08 8.47
N VAL A 235 -21.49 -5.98 9.31
CA VAL A 235 -20.97 -7.30 8.87
C VAL A 235 -22.03 -8.12 8.12
N GLY A 236 -23.28 -8.11 8.59
CA GLY A 236 -24.39 -8.85 7.96
C GLY A 236 -24.74 -8.36 6.54
N ALA A 237 -24.46 -7.11 6.20
CA ALA A 237 -24.74 -6.57 4.86
C ALA A 237 -23.64 -6.88 3.83
N ARG A 238 -22.42 -7.23 4.29
CA ARG A 238 -21.24 -7.37 3.41
C ARG A 238 -21.38 -8.50 2.41
N ALA A 239 -21.89 -9.66 2.84
CA ALA A 239 -22.08 -10.83 1.97
C ALA A 239 -23.03 -10.49 0.81
N ARG A 240 -24.17 -9.88 1.12
CA ARG A 240 -25.16 -9.46 0.11
C ARG A 240 -24.56 -8.52 -0.93
N LEU A 241 -23.78 -7.51 -0.52
CA LEU A 241 -23.14 -6.58 -1.46
C LEU A 241 -22.14 -7.28 -2.38
N ILE A 242 -21.38 -8.25 -1.86
CA ILE A 242 -20.42 -9.04 -2.63
C ILE A 242 -21.15 -9.93 -3.65
N ASP A 243 -22.20 -10.61 -3.21
CA ASP A 243 -22.98 -11.50 -4.06
C ASP A 243 -23.72 -10.73 -5.16
N ASP A 244 -24.34 -9.59 -4.82
CA ASP A 244 -24.99 -8.70 -5.78
C ASP A 244 -23.96 -8.17 -6.81
N PHE A 245 -22.77 -7.77 -6.38
CA PHE A 245 -21.73 -7.30 -7.31
C PHE A 245 -21.21 -8.41 -8.24
N ASN A 246 -21.01 -9.62 -7.72
CA ASN A 246 -20.52 -10.73 -8.53
C ASN A 246 -21.61 -11.22 -9.51
N GLY A 247 -22.87 -11.29 -9.06
CA GLY A 247 -23.99 -11.85 -9.82
C GLY A 247 -24.64 -10.89 -10.82
N ARG A 248 -24.80 -9.61 -10.49
CA ARG A 248 -25.56 -8.67 -11.34
C ARG A 248 -24.66 -7.93 -12.33
N PRO A 249 -24.84 -8.09 -13.66
CA PRO A 249 -23.99 -7.42 -14.66
C PRO A 249 -24.14 -5.89 -14.63
N GLU A 250 -25.27 -5.40 -14.14
CA GLU A 250 -25.61 -3.98 -14.02
C GLU A 250 -24.65 -3.17 -13.15
N VAL A 251 -24.09 -3.81 -12.11
CA VAL A 251 -23.27 -3.12 -11.11
C VAL A 251 -21.86 -3.00 -11.67
N PHE A 252 -21.50 -1.78 -12.06
CA PHE A 252 -20.22 -1.48 -12.70
C PHE A 252 -19.09 -1.38 -11.68
N LEU A 253 -19.32 -0.67 -10.57
CA LEU A 253 -18.26 -0.21 -9.68
C LEU A 253 -18.45 -0.71 -8.25
N PHE A 254 -17.37 -1.18 -7.62
CA PHE A 254 -17.33 -1.45 -6.19
C PHE A 254 -16.29 -0.55 -5.52
N LEU A 255 -16.76 0.34 -4.66
CA LEU A 255 -15.98 1.28 -3.87
C LEU A 255 -15.59 0.65 -2.53
N LEU A 256 -14.29 0.56 -2.26
CA LEU A 256 -13.76 -0.12 -1.08
C LEU A 256 -12.73 0.74 -0.38
N THR A 257 -12.71 0.66 0.95
CA THR A 257 -11.51 1.07 1.67
C THR A 257 -10.46 -0.03 1.60
N THR A 258 -9.19 0.33 1.41
CA THR A 258 -8.08 -0.65 1.32
C THR A 258 -8.02 -1.56 2.55
N LYS A 259 -8.36 -1.04 3.74
CA LYS A 259 -8.42 -1.81 4.99
C LYS A 259 -9.51 -2.87 5.00
N VAL A 260 -10.71 -2.57 4.53
CA VAL A 260 -11.81 -3.55 4.45
C VAL A 260 -11.54 -4.59 3.36
N GLY A 261 -10.84 -4.19 2.29
CA GLY A 261 -10.26 -5.11 1.31
C GLY A 261 -9.29 -6.14 1.92
N GLY A 262 -8.75 -5.93 3.13
CA GLY A 262 -7.90 -6.89 3.84
C GLY A 262 -8.65 -8.11 4.41
N LEU A 263 -9.98 -8.03 4.61
CA LEU A 263 -10.76 -8.97 5.42
C LEU A 263 -11.21 -10.27 4.72
N GLY A 264 -10.57 -10.68 3.62
CA GLY A 264 -10.86 -12.01 3.04
C GLY A 264 -11.89 -12.07 1.90
N VAL A 265 -12.39 -10.93 1.41
CA VAL A 265 -13.51 -10.87 0.44
C VAL A 265 -13.20 -11.42 -0.96
N ASN A 266 -14.20 -11.96 -1.66
CA ASN A 266 -14.09 -12.52 -3.02
C ASN A 266 -14.83 -11.65 -4.03
N LEU A 267 -14.09 -10.90 -4.84
CA LEU A 267 -14.66 -9.96 -5.81
C LEU A 267 -14.21 -10.35 -7.22
N THR A 268 -14.41 -11.62 -7.58
CA THR A 268 -14.01 -12.19 -8.87
C THR A 268 -14.84 -11.67 -10.03
N GLY A 269 -16.00 -11.04 -9.78
CA GLY A 269 -16.78 -10.36 -10.82
C GLY A 269 -16.06 -9.18 -11.47
N ALA A 270 -15.06 -8.58 -10.80
CA ALA A 270 -14.28 -7.47 -11.33
C ALA A 270 -13.05 -7.95 -12.12
N SER A 271 -12.83 -7.37 -13.30
CA SER A 271 -11.63 -7.57 -14.11
C SER A 271 -10.70 -6.35 -14.10
N ARG A 272 -11.11 -5.25 -13.47
CA ARG A 272 -10.34 -4.01 -13.37
C ARG A 272 -10.21 -3.58 -11.92
N VAL A 273 -9.05 -3.10 -11.54
CA VAL A 273 -8.78 -2.61 -10.18
C VAL A 273 -8.08 -1.26 -10.29
N LEU A 274 -8.63 -0.23 -9.66
CA LEU A 274 -8.04 1.09 -9.55
C LEU A 274 -7.66 1.35 -8.09
N LEU A 275 -6.36 1.44 -7.81
CA LEU A 275 -5.85 1.91 -6.54
C LEU A 275 -5.73 3.43 -6.63
N TYR A 276 -6.69 4.15 -6.05
CA TYR A 276 -6.74 5.60 -6.13
C TYR A 276 -5.62 6.23 -5.32
N ASP A 277 -5.47 5.83 -4.05
CA ASP A 277 -4.36 6.27 -3.20
C ASP A 277 -3.68 5.08 -2.51
N PRO A 278 -2.45 4.73 -2.91
CA PRO A 278 -1.79 3.53 -2.43
C PRO A 278 -1.44 3.63 -0.94
N ASP A 279 -1.59 2.53 -0.19
CA ASP A 279 -1.18 2.44 1.21
C ASP A 279 0.35 2.52 1.27
N TRP A 280 0.90 3.20 2.28
CA TRP A 280 2.33 3.24 2.58
C TRP A 280 2.92 1.85 2.79
N ASN A 281 2.10 0.89 3.23
CA ASN A 281 2.42 -0.51 3.36
C ASN A 281 2.04 -1.29 2.09
N PRO A 282 3.02 -1.76 1.28
CA PRO A 282 2.73 -2.49 0.05
C PRO A 282 1.90 -3.75 0.26
N SER A 283 2.00 -4.38 1.43
CA SER A 283 1.23 -5.59 1.71
C SER A 283 -0.27 -5.35 1.75
N THR A 284 -0.72 -4.18 2.22
CA THR A 284 -2.15 -3.87 2.26
C THR A 284 -2.71 -3.76 0.84
N ASP A 285 -1.99 -3.07 -0.05
CA ASP A 285 -2.36 -2.95 -1.45
C ASP A 285 -2.31 -4.30 -2.19
N ILE A 286 -1.33 -5.15 -1.85
CA ILE A 286 -1.26 -6.52 -2.35
C ILE A 286 -2.49 -7.31 -1.91
N GLN A 287 -2.93 -7.20 -0.66
CA GLN A 287 -4.14 -7.89 -0.21
C GLN A 287 -5.39 -7.38 -0.95
N ALA A 288 -5.50 -6.07 -1.17
CA ALA A 288 -6.63 -5.45 -1.88
C ALA A 288 -6.74 -5.92 -3.34
N ARG A 289 -5.63 -5.90 -4.10
CA ARG A 289 -5.63 -6.33 -5.52
C ARG A 289 -5.89 -7.83 -5.70
N GLU A 290 -5.44 -8.66 -4.76
CA GLU A 290 -5.60 -10.12 -4.82
C GLU A 290 -7.06 -10.56 -4.57
N ARG A 291 -7.97 -9.62 -4.23
CA ARG A 291 -9.42 -9.85 -4.14
C ARG A 291 -10.09 -10.05 -5.50
N ALA A 292 -9.60 -9.37 -6.54
CA ALA A 292 -10.08 -9.54 -7.92
C ALA A 292 -9.36 -10.69 -8.63
N TRP A 293 -8.05 -10.86 -8.37
CA TRP A 293 -7.24 -11.92 -8.99
C TRP A 293 -7.18 -13.17 -8.10
N ARG A 294 -8.32 -13.85 -7.94
CA ARG A 294 -8.47 -15.06 -7.12
C ARG A 294 -8.93 -16.25 -7.98
N ILE A 295 -8.75 -17.46 -7.44
CA ILE A 295 -9.27 -18.70 -8.07
C ILE A 295 -10.78 -18.51 -8.31
N GLY A 296 -11.23 -18.82 -9.53
CA GLY A 296 -12.58 -18.51 -10.02
C GLY A 296 -12.65 -17.27 -10.93
N GLN A 297 -11.57 -16.51 -11.06
CA GLN A 297 -11.47 -15.45 -12.07
C GLN A 297 -11.22 -16.05 -13.46
N SER A 298 -12.05 -15.70 -14.43
CA SER A 298 -11.92 -16.14 -15.83
C SER A 298 -11.38 -15.06 -16.78
N ARG A 299 -11.41 -13.78 -16.35
CA ARG A 299 -11.00 -12.64 -17.19
C ARG A 299 -9.60 -12.12 -16.81
N PRO A 300 -8.80 -11.65 -17.78
CA PRO A 300 -7.55 -10.95 -17.49
C PRO A 300 -7.77 -9.74 -16.58
N VAL A 301 -6.99 -9.67 -15.50
CA VAL A 301 -7.14 -8.62 -14.48
C VAL A 301 -6.11 -7.53 -14.73
N THR A 302 -6.59 -6.29 -14.89
CA THR A 302 -5.73 -5.11 -15.05
C THR A 302 -5.84 -4.24 -13.80
N ILE A 303 -4.69 -3.91 -13.22
CA ILE A 303 -4.57 -3.10 -12.01
C ILE A 303 -3.88 -1.79 -12.38
N TYR A 304 -4.56 -0.67 -12.15
CA TYR A 304 -4.00 0.67 -12.26
C TYR A 304 -3.76 1.25 -10.88
N ARG A 305 -2.57 1.80 -10.66
CA ARG A 305 -2.19 2.53 -9.46
C ARG A 305 -1.97 3.99 -9.81
N LEU A 306 -2.75 4.89 -9.23
CA LEU A 306 -2.57 6.33 -9.44
C LEU A 306 -1.52 6.86 -8.46
N ILE A 307 -0.53 7.57 -8.99
CA ILE A 307 0.54 8.21 -8.21
C ILE A 307 0.73 9.61 -8.75
N THR A 308 0.78 10.61 -7.87
CA THR A 308 1.04 11.97 -8.30
C THR A 308 2.54 12.22 -8.44
N ALA A 309 3.00 12.51 -9.66
CA ALA A 309 4.40 12.80 -9.98
C ALA A 309 4.90 14.03 -9.19
N GLY A 310 6.14 13.98 -8.72
CA GLY A 310 6.86 15.06 -8.04
C GLY A 310 6.40 15.32 -6.61
N THR A 311 5.45 14.56 -6.12
CA THR A 311 4.87 14.75 -4.79
C THR A 311 5.41 13.75 -3.78
N ILE A 312 4.89 13.84 -2.56
CA ILE A 312 5.13 12.82 -1.54
C ILE A 312 4.72 11.41 -1.98
N GLU A 313 3.69 11.25 -2.82
CA GLU A 313 3.21 9.93 -3.24
C GLU A 313 4.28 9.15 -4.02
N GLU A 314 4.96 9.81 -4.95
CA GLU A 314 6.04 9.20 -5.73
C GLU A 314 7.21 8.77 -4.83
N LYS A 315 7.60 9.61 -3.87
CA LYS A 315 8.69 9.30 -2.93
C LYS A 315 8.35 8.12 -2.04
N VAL A 316 7.11 8.06 -1.56
CA VAL A 316 6.60 6.94 -0.78
C VAL A 316 6.62 5.67 -1.63
N TYR A 317 6.17 5.75 -2.87
CA TYR A 317 6.20 4.62 -3.80
C TYR A 317 7.62 4.11 -4.07
N HIS A 318 8.61 5.00 -4.25
CA HIS A 318 10.01 4.57 -4.33
C HIS A 318 10.48 3.85 -3.06
N ARG A 319 10.11 4.34 -1.88
CA ARG A 319 10.42 3.68 -0.60
C ARG A 319 9.76 2.30 -0.48
N GLN A 320 8.56 2.14 -1.03
CA GLN A 320 7.86 0.84 -1.07
C GLN A 320 8.57 -0.17 -1.95
N ILE A 321 8.99 0.24 -3.15
CA ILE A 321 9.77 -0.60 -4.06
C ILE A 321 11.03 -1.07 -3.35
N TYR A 322 11.73 -0.18 -2.64
CA TYR A 322 12.92 -0.51 -1.86
C TYR A 322 12.66 -1.57 -0.78
N LYS A 323 11.58 -1.42 0.01
CA LYS A 323 11.21 -2.42 1.03
C LYS A 323 10.87 -3.78 0.44
N ASN A 324 10.11 -3.80 -0.66
CA ASN A 324 9.78 -5.03 -1.39
C ASN A 324 11.05 -5.71 -1.92
N PHE A 325 12.01 -4.91 -2.40
CA PHE A 325 13.30 -5.40 -2.86
C PHE A 325 14.10 -6.09 -1.73
N LEU A 326 14.23 -5.44 -0.56
CA LEU A 326 14.89 -6.06 0.60
C LEU A 326 14.25 -7.38 1.01
N THR A 327 12.92 -7.43 1.02
CA THR A 327 12.15 -8.64 1.35
C THR A 327 12.42 -9.78 0.36
N ASN A 328 12.46 -9.46 -0.95
CA ASN A 328 12.78 -10.44 -1.98
C ASN A 328 14.25 -10.91 -1.94
N LYS A 329 15.17 -10.03 -1.52
CA LYS A 329 16.58 -10.39 -1.37
C LYS A 329 16.79 -11.46 -0.30
N VAL A 330 16.10 -11.35 0.84
CA VAL A 330 16.20 -12.32 1.94
C VAL A 330 15.42 -13.61 1.63
N LEU A 331 14.24 -13.49 1.03
CA LEU A 331 13.34 -14.64 0.85
C LEU A 331 13.46 -15.36 -0.50
N ARG A 332 14.15 -14.80 -1.51
CA ARG A 332 14.20 -15.37 -2.87
C ARG A 332 15.62 -15.46 -3.39
N ASP A 333 16.23 -14.33 -3.70
CA ASP A 333 17.54 -14.29 -4.34
C ASP A 333 18.41 -13.18 -3.73
N PRO A 334 19.43 -13.55 -2.93
CA PRO A 334 20.32 -12.58 -2.33
C PRO A 334 21.20 -11.80 -3.33
N ARG A 335 21.23 -12.18 -4.63
CA ARG A 335 22.03 -11.55 -5.70
C ARG A 335 21.39 -10.33 -6.38
N GLN A 336 20.17 -9.93 -6.01
CA GLN A 336 19.50 -8.80 -6.67
C GLN A 336 20.29 -7.47 -6.56
N LYS A 337 20.27 -6.64 -7.62
CA LYS A 337 21.02 -5.37 -7.78
C LYS A 337 20.48 -4.21 -6.92
N ARG A 338 21.37 -3.37 -6.40
CA ARG A 338 21.06 -2.22 -5.52
C ARG A 338 20.75 -0.95 -6.30
N PHE A 339 19.77 -0.18 -5.85
CA PHE A 339 19.36 1.04 -6.54
C PHE A 339 19.16 2.28 -5.65
N PHE A 340 19.30 2.20 -4.31
CA PHE A 340 18.83 3.30 -3.42
C PHE A 340 19.77 3.65 -2.24
N THR A 341 19.87 4.95 -1.93
CA THR A 341 20.62 5.55 -0.81
C THR A 341 19.76 5.77 0.44
N SER A 342 20.38 5.90 1.62
CA SER A 342 19.70 6.37 2.85
C SER A 342 19.31 7.84 2.66
N ARG A 343 18.04 8.21 2.88
CA ARG A 343 17.55 9.56 2.57
C ARG A 343 16.76 10.18 3.73
N ASP A 344 16.96 11.48 3.91
CA ASP A 344 16.42 12.28 5.01
C ASP A 344 14.90 12.50 4.93
N ILE A 345 14.31 12.85 6.08
CA ILE A 345 12.90 13.23 6.20
C ILE A 345 12.58 14.49 5.37
N SER A 346 13.56 15.39 5.24
CA SER A 346 13.46 16.63 4.45
C SER A 346 13.05 16.36 3.00
N GLU A 347 13.54 15.26 2.41
CA GLU A 347 13.19 14.90 1.04
C GLU A 347 11.70 14.61 0.87
N LEU A 348 10.97 14.16 1.90
CA LEU A 348 9.54 13.93 1.78
C LEU A 348 8.77 15.23 1.51
N PHE A 349 9.24 16.34 2.08
CA PHE A 349 8.61 17.66 2.05
C PHE A 349 9.19 18.57 0.97
N THR A 350 9.36 18.03 -0.23
CA THR A 350 9.73 18.79 -1.44
C THR A 350 8.71 18.59 -2.55
N LEU A 351 8.72 19.49 -3.53
CA LEU A 351 7.94 19.36 -4.76
C LEU A 351 8.89 19.21 -5.95
N GLY A 352 8.55 18.30 -6.87
CA GLY A 352 9.40 17.95 -8.01
C GLY A 352 9.61 19.12 -9.00
N PRO A 353 10.73 19.10 -9.75
CA PRO A 353 11.09 20.15 -10.70
C PRO A 353 10.09 20.32 -11.86
N GLU A 354 9.24 19.33 -12.14
CA GLU A 354 8.17 19.40 -13.14
C GLU A 354 7.12 20.48 -12.84
N TYR A 355 7.07 20.97 -11.59
CA TYR A 355 6.20 22.06 -11.19
C TYR A 355 6.91 23.42 -11.11
N ASP A 356 8.22 23.48 -11.35
CA ASP A 356 8.95 24.75 -11.35
C ASP A 356 8.53 25.62 -12.54
N THR A 357 7.96 26.78 -12.21
CA THR A 357 7.53 27.78 -13.20
C THR A 357 8.70 28.42 -13.93
N ARG A 358 9.93 28.29 -13.41
CA ARG A 358 11.15 28.90 -13.99
C ARG A 358 11.75 28.09 -15.14
N LYS A 359 11.40 26.81 -15.31
CA LYS A 359 11.94 25.92 -16.37
C LYS A 359 11.06 25.82 -17.62
N ARG A 360 9.93 26.53 -17.66
CA ARG A 360 9.00 26.57 -18.81
C ARG A 360 9.16 27.82 -19.70
N ARG A 361 10.27 28.55 -19.57
CA ARG A 361 10.64 29.65 -20.47
C ARG A 361 11.71 29.22 -21.43
#